data_AF-A0A829PWD1-F1
#
_entry.id   AF-A0A829PWD1-F1
#
_cell.length_a   1.000
_cell.length_b   1.000
_cell.length_c   1.000
_cell.angle_alpha   90.00
_cell.angle_beta   90.00
_cell.angle_gamma   90.00
#
_symmetry.space_group_name_H-M   'P 1'
#
loop_
_entity.id
_entity.type
_entity.pdbx_description
1 polymer ?
#
loop_
_entity_poly.entity_id
_entity_poly.type
_entity_poly.pdbx_seq_one_letter_code
_entity_poly.pdbx_strand_id
1 'polypeptide(L)' 'MLFALMEWGDEFVTKGPPPSIWEHQCGSVLHIQPTCESCGEAVTFDDLTPRRLGRVR' A
#
# COMPACT_ATOMS: atom_id res chain seq x y z
N MET A 1 -5.08 -6.79 -1.65
CA MET A 1 -5.47 -5.41 -1.26
C MET A 1 -5.98 -5.25 0.19
N LEU A 2 -5.82 -6.23 1.10
CA LEU A 2 -6.11 -6.02 2.53
C LEU A 2 -4.87 -5.54 3.32
N PHE A 3 -3.69 -6.07 3.00
CA PHE A 3 -2.43 -5.74 3.69
C PHE A 3 -2.03 -4.27 3.61
N ALA A 4 -2.22 -3.61 2.46
CA ALA A 4 -1.95 -2.17 2.32
C ALA A 4 -2.83 -1.29 3.23
N LEU A 5 -4.07 -1.72 3.52
CA LEU A 5 -4.94 -1.02 4.48
C LEU A 5 -4.50 -1.25 5.92
N MET A 6 -3.92 -2.41 6.24
CA MET A 6 -3.34 -2.66 7.56
C MET A 6 -2.12 -1.78 7.79
N GLU A 7 -1.22 -1.68 6.81
CA GLU A 7 -0.07 -0.75 6.88
C GLU A 7 -0.50 0.70 7.08
N TRP A 8 -1.52 1.16 6.34
CA TRP A 8 -2.09 2.48 6.56
C TRP A 8 -2.66 2.65 7.99
N GLY A 9 -3.37 1.64 8.51
CA GLY A 9 -3.89 1.66 9.87
C GLY A 9 -2.77 1.74 10.92
N ASP A 10 -1.69 0.99 10.70
CA ASP A 10 -0.52 1.00 11.57
C ASP A 10 0.18 2.37 11.57
N GLU A 11 0.29 3.01 10.41
CA GLU A 11 0.93 4.31 10.26
C GLU A 11 0.10 5.47 10.83
N PHE A 12 -1.21 5.47 10.59
CA PHE A 12 -2.06 6.66 10.85
C PHE A 12 -3.07 6.51 11.98
N VAL A 13 -3.40 5.29 12.41
CA VAL A 13 -4.47 5.03 13.39
C VAL A 13 -3.92 4.44 14.70
N THR A 14 -2.99 3.50 14.60
CA THR A 14 -2.40 2.83 15.76
C THR A 14 -1.48 3.77 16.54
N LYS A 15 -1.58 3.75 17.87
CA LYS A 15 -0.65 4.46 18.76
C LYS A 15 0.31 3.45 19.39
N GLY A 16 1.61 3.61 19.12
CA GLY A 16 2.63 2.67 19.57
C GLY A 16 2.92 1.58 18.53
N PRO A 17 3.52 0.45 18.93
CA PRO A 17 3.87 -0.62 17.99
C PRO A 17 2.64 -1.18 17.26
N PRO A 18 2.79 -1.65 16.01
CA PRO A 18 1.70 -2.29 15.27
C PRO A 18 1.19 -3.51 16.03
N PRO A 19 -0.13 -3.75 16.09
CA PRO A 19 -0.73 -4.86 16.83
C PRO A 19 -0.42 -6.23 16.20
N SER A 20 0.01 -6.27 14.94
CA SER A 20 0.40 -7.49 14.24
C SER A 20 1.44 -7.17 13.18
N ILE A 21 2.46 -8.02 13.06
CA ILE A 21 3.42 -8.01 11.95
C ILE A 21 3.32 -9.33 11.20
N TRP A 22 3.53 -9.28 9.89
CA TRP A 22 3.54 -10.46 9.03
C TRP A 22 4.95 -10.72 8.57
N GLU A 23 5.41 -11.96 8.68
CA GLU A 23 6.73 -12.36 8.20
C GLU A 23 6.58 -13.08 6.85
N HIS A 24 7.38 -12.68 5.87
CA HIS A 24 7.49 -13.42 4.62
C HIS A 24 8.43 -14.62 4.80
N GLN A 25 8.35 -15.63 3.93
CA GLN A 25 9.20 -16.82 4.02
C GLN A 25 10.71 -16.52 3.92
N CYS A 26 11.10 -15.32 3.48
CA CYS A 26 12.48 -14.85 3.51
C CYS A 26 12.95 -14.36 4.90
N GLY A 27 12.09 -14.37 5.92
CA GLY A 27 12.38 -13.90 7.27
C GLY A 27 12.29 -12.38 7.47
N SER A 28 11.89 -11.64 6.42
CA SER A 28 11.68 -10.20 6.51
C SER A 28 10.22 -9.87 6.83
N VAL A 29 10.00 -8.75 7.51
CA VAL A 29 8.65 -8.19 7.68
C VAL A 29 8.07 -7.90 6.29
N LEU A 30 6.84 -8.35 6.07
CA LEU A 30 6.10 -8.10 4.86
C LEU A 30 5.77 -6.61 4.76
N HIS A 31 6.24 -5.99 3.68
CA HIS A 31 5.83 -4.66 3.25
C HIS A 31 5.23 -4.75 1.86
N ILE A 32 4.05 -4.15 1.66
CA ILE A 32 3.36 -4.17 0.37
C ILE A 32 3.89 -3.04 -0.51
N GLN A 33 4.46 -3.41 -1.65
CA GLN A 33 4.85 -2.46 -2.70
C GLN A 33 3.98 -2.69 -3.94
N PRO A 34 3.10 -1.76 -4.32
CA PRO A 34 2.37 -1.86 -5.59
C PRO A 34 3.35 -1.69 -6.76
N THR A 35 3.16 -2.48 -7.81
CA THR A 35 3.90 -2.36 -9.07
C THR A 35 2.95 -2.16 -10.24
N CYS A 36 3.40 -1.45 -11.27
CA CYS A 36 2.64 -1.27 -12.50
C CYS A 36 2.71 -2.56 -13.32
N GLU A 37 1.56 -3.12 -13.70
CA GLU A 37 1.51 -4.35 -14.50
C GLU A 37 2.18 -4.20 -15.87
N SER A 38 2.17 -2.99 -16.45
CA SER A 38 2.71 -2.76 -17.79
C SER A 38 4.24 -2.60 -17.84
N CYS A 39 4.86 -1.97 -16.84
CA CYS A 39 6.31 -1.73 -16.83
C CYS A 39 7.06 -2.50 -15.74
N GLY A 40 6.36 -3.03 -14.74
CA GLY A 40 6.94 -3.76 -13.60
C GLY A 40 7.56 -2.85 -12.53
N GLU A 41 7.60 -1.54 -12.73
CA GLU A 41 8.18 -0.60 -11.78
C GLU A 41 7.28 -0.41 -10.55
N ALA A 42 7.91 -0.11 -9.41
CA ALA A 42 7.19 0.27 -8.20
C ALA A 42 6.42 1.57 -8.44
N VAL A 43 5.19 1.64 -7.91
CA VAL A 43 4.32 2.80 -8.06
C VAL A 43 4.32 3.59 -6.76
N THR A 44 4.69 4.86 -6.86
CA THR A 44 4.52 5.86 -5.81
C THR A 44 3.33 6.77 -6.12
N PHE A 45 2.95 7.63 -5.18
CA PHE A 45 1.86 8.58 -5.42
C PHE A 45 2.18 9.59 -6.53
N ASP A 46 3.45 9.95 -6.68
CA ASP A 46 3.91 10.91 -7.70
C ASP A 46 3.85 10.35 -9.13
N ASP A 47 3.81 9.01 -9.28
CA ASP A 47 3.69 8.34 -10.57
C ASP A 47 2.25 8.32 -11.11
N LEU A 48 1.27 8.75 -10.30
CA LEU A 48 -0.16 8.60 -10.58
C LEU A 48 -0.79 9.89 -11.09
N THR A 49 -1.43 9.81 -12.26
CA THR A 49 -2.31 10.87 -12.77
C THR A 49 -3.78 10.47 -12.61
N PRO A 50 -4.56 11.12 -11.73
CA PRO A 50 -5.97 10.78 -11.54
C PRO A 50 -6.80 11.16 -12.77
N ARG A 51 -7.44 10.16 -13.40
CA ARG A 51 -8.39 10.39 -14.49
C ARG A 51 -9.82 10.26 -13.97
N ARG A 52 -10.56 11.38 -13.89
CA ARG A 52 -11.98 11.36 -13.54
C ARG A 52 -12.84 10.89 -14.71
N LEU A 53 -13.53 9.76 -14.52
CA LEU A 53 -14.48 9.21 -15.48
C LEU A 53 -15.89 9.75 -15.18
N GLY A 54 -16.12 11.04 -15.41
CA GLY A 54 -17.44 11.68 -15.32
C GLY A 54 -17.49 12.96 -14.47
N ARG A 55 -18.60 13.72 -14.62
CA ARG A 55 -19.00 14.78 -13.70
C ARG A 55 -19.94 14.17 -12.66
N VAL A 56 -19.57 14.23 -11.38
CA VAL A 56 -20.53 14.05 -10.29
C VAL A 56 -21.55 15.18 -10.44
N ARG A 57 -22.80 14.83 -10.68
CA ARG A 57 -23.93 15.76 -10.62
C ARG A 57 -24.37 15.91 -9.17
#